data_AF-A0A2N1H0R3-F1
#
_entry.id   AF-A0A2N1H0R3-F1
#
_cell.length_a   1.000
_cell.length_b   1.000
_cell.length_c   1.000
_cell.angle_alpha   90.00
_cell.angle_beta   90.00
_cell.angle_gamma   90.00
#
_symmetry.space_group_name_H-M   'P 1'
#
loop_
_entity.id
_entity.type
_entity.pdbx_description
1 polymer ?
#
loop_
_entity_poly.entity_id
_entity_poly.type
_entity_poly.pdbx_seq_one_letter_code
_entity_poly.pdbx_strand_id
1 'polypeptide(L)'
;MSESATVSVASEVRRLAEKHGVGAERDGLSRMAVTITRLAGDVVELDSVEQLLVNLNRKGVLNKAEIMALQGSYLQEKRHSKKQLSA
;
A
#
# COMPACT_ATOMS: atom_id res chain seq x y z
N MET A 1 -19.64 6.24 -25.35
CA MET A 1 -18.22 6.45 -24.99
C MET A 1 -18.16 6.40 -23.48
N SER A 2 -17.78 5.26 -22.90
CA SER A 2 -17.71 5.15 -21.44
C SER A 2 -16.42 5.80 -20.99
N GLU A 3 -16.51 6.90 -20.25
CA GLU A 3 -15.40 7.38 -19.41
C GLU A 3 -14.99 6.21 -18.51
N SER A 4 -13.92 5.53 -18.89
CA SER A 4 -13.20 4.66 -17.98
C SER A 4 -12.62 5.59 -16.92
N ALA A 5 -13.36 5.85 -15.84
CA ALA A 5 -12.82 6.46 -14.64
C ALA A 5 -11.49 5.77 -14.37
N THR A 6 -10.39 6.51 -14.46
CA THR A 6 -9.04 5.99 -14.25
C THR A 6 -9.03 5.30 -12.89
N VAL A 7 -8.93 3.97 -12.89
CA VAL A 7 -8.94 3.18 -11.66
C VAL A 7 -7.74 3.63 -10.84
N SER A 8 -7.99 4.12 -9.63
CA SER A 8 -6.91 4.57 -8.76
C SER A 8 -6.04 3.38 -8.35
N VAL A 9 -4.76 3.61 -8.09
CA VAL A 9 -3.81 2.61 -7.60
C VAL A 9 -4.33 2.01 -6.29
N ALA A 10 -4.90 2.82 -5.40
CA ALA A 10 -5.53 2.32 -4.17
C ALA A 10 -6.65 1.30 -4.47
N SER A 11 -7.46 1.58 -5.48
CA SER A 11 -8.59 0.73 -5.89
C SER A 11 -8.09 -0.58 -6.51
N GLU A 12 -7.03 -0.51 -7.31
CA GLU A 12 -6.39 -1.68 -7.90
C GLU A 12 -5.79 -2.60 -6.82
N VAL A 13 -5.05 -2.03 -5.86
CA VAL A 13 -4.43 -2.78 -4.76
C VAL A 13 -5.50 -3.46 -3.90
N ARG A 14 -6.61 -2.76 -3.58
CA ARG A 14 -7.73 -3.34 -2.82
C ARG A 14 -8.37 -4.50 -3.56
N ARG A 15 -8.68 -4.34 -4.85
CA ARG A 15 -9.26 -5.41 -5.68
C ARG A 15 -8.32 -6.62 -5.78
N LEU A 16 -7.01 -6.38 -5.89
CA LEU A 16 -6.02 -7.44 -5.92
C LEU A 16 -5.96 -8.20 -4.59
N ALA A 17 -6.02 -7.48 -3.48
CA ALA A 17 -6.03 -8.04 -2.14
C ALA A 17 -7.30 -8.88 -1.87
N GLU A 18 -8.47 -8.37 -2.23
CA GLU A 18 -9.75 -9.08 -2.14
C GLU A 18 -9.72 -10.37 -2.94
N LYS A 19 -9.24 -10.34 -4.19
CA LYS A 19 -9.12 -11.52 -5.06
C LYS A 19 -8.29 -12.64 -4.43
N HIS A 20 -7.33 -12.31 -3.57
CA HIS A 20 -6.42 -13.28 -2.93
C HIS A 20 -6.68 -13.46 -1.43
N GLY A 21 -7.78 -12.93 -0.90
CA GLY A 21 -8.11 -13.02 0.53
C GLY A 21 -7.02 -12.43 1.42
N VAL A 22 -6.49 -11.26 1.05
CA VAL A 22 -5.44 -10.56 1.80
C VAL A 22 -6.05 -9.34 2.50
N GLY A 23 -6.02 -9.34 3.82
CA GLY A 23 -6.44 -8.20 4.63
C GLY A 23 -5.31 -7.21 4.88
N ALA A 24 -5.66 -6.02 5.38
CA ALA A 24 -4.71 -4.99 5.79
C ALA A 24 -4.24 -5.13 7.24
N GLU A 25 -4.49 -6.27 7.88
CA GLU A 25 -4.07 -6.50 9.26
C GLU A 25 -2.55 -6.68 9.35
N ARG A 26 -1.94 -6.11 10.38
CA ARG A 26 -0.52 -6.30 10.69
C ARG A 26 -0.31 -7.68 11.30
N ASP A 27 0.60 -8.45 10.74
CA ASP A 27 1.06 -9.69 11.35
C ASP A 27 2.14 -9.45 12.43
N GLY A 28 2.54 -10.51 13.13
CA GLY A 28 3.54 -10.43 14.19
C GLY A 28 4.88 -9.87 13.70
N LEU A 29 5.31 -10.26 12.50
CA LEU A 29 6.56 -9.77 11.92
C LEU A 29 6.48 -8.29 11.54
N SER A 30 5.35 -7.83 11.00
CA SER A 30 5.12 -6.42 10.69
C SER A 30 5.14 -5.56 11.96
N ARG A 31 4.56 -6.05 13.06
CA ARG A 31 4.65 -5.37 14.36
C ARG A 31 6.09 -5.31 14.86
N MET A 32 6.84 -6.41 14.77
CA MET A 32 8.26 -6.43 15.13
C MET A 32 9.07 -5.44 14.29
N ALA A 33 8.83 -5.36 12.98
CA ALA A 33 9.51 -4.40 12.10
C ALA A 33 9.26 -2.96 12.57
N VAL A 34 8.01 -2.59 12.86
CA VAL A 34 7.67 -1.27 13.41
C VAL A 34 8.38 -1.01 14.74
N THR A 35 8.41 -1.99 15.65
CA THR A 35 9.10 -1.86 16.94
C THR A 35 10.61 -1.65 16.76
N ILE A 36 11.26 -2.43 15.90
CA ILE A 36 12.70 -2.32 15.63
C ILE A 36 13.02 -0.96 15.01
N THR A 37 12.25 -0.53 14.02
CA THR A 37 12.42 0.78 13.39
C THR A 37 12.24 1.92 14.40
N ARG A 38 11.28 1.79 15.32
CA ARG A 38 11.10 2.74 16.42
C ARG A 38 12.28 2.79 17.38
N LEU A 39 12.87 1.64 17.70
CA LEU A 39 14.07 1.58 18.55
C LEU A 39 15.29 2.20 17.86
N ALA A 40 15.35 2.16 16.53
CA ALA A 40 16.38 2.84 15.75
C ALA A 40 16.19 4.38 15.67
N GLY A 41 15.11 4.91 16.26
CA GLY A 41 14.79 6.34 16.23
C GLY A 41 13.90 6.76 15.05
N ASP A 42 13.49 5.82 14.21
CA ASP A 42 12.66 6.07 13.04
C ASP A 42 11.17 5.78 13.32
N VAL A 43 10.27 6.49 12.66
CA VAL A 43 8.82 6.25 12.75
C VAL A 43 8.30 5.83 11.39
N VAL A 44 7.67 4.65 11.34
CA VAL A 44 7.01 4.12 10.14
C VAL A 44 5.55 3.87 10.43
N GLU A 45 4.69 4.65 9.77
CA GLU A 45 3.25 4.46 9.77
C GLU A 45 2.79 4.16 8.35
N LEU A 46 2.35 2.92 8.13
CA LEU A 46 1.72 2.52 6.88
C LEU A 46 0.22 2.71 7.00
N ASP A 47 -0.39 3.26 5.96
CA ASP A 47 -1.84 3.21 5.81
C ASP A 47 -2.33 1.83 5.36
N SER A 48 -3.64 1.70 5.17
CA SER A 48 -4.25 0.44 4.78
C SER A 48 -3.79 -0.07 3.41
N VAL A 49 -3.54 0.80 2.43
CA VAL A 49 -3.09 0.40 1.08
C VAL A 49 -1.63 -0.02 1.11
N GLU A 50 -0.77 0.73 1.81
CA GLU A 50 0.63 0.38 2.02
C GLU A 50 0.76 -0.94 2.80
N GLN A 51 -0.10 -1.17 3.79
CA GLN A 51 -0.12 -2.44 4.52
C GLN A 51 -0.61 -3.60 3.65
N LEU A 52 -1.55 -3.38 2.73
CA LEU A 52 -1.95 -4.38 1.74
C LEU A 52 -0.79 -4.76 0.81
N LEU A 53 -0.01 -3.78 0.34
CA LEU A 53 1.18 -4.05 -0.49
C LEU A 53 2.19 -4.93 0.26
N VAL A 54 2.48 -4.63 1.53
CA VAL A 54 3.34 -5.47 2.37
C VAL A 54 2.79 -6.90 2.46
N ASN A 55 1.49 -7.05 2.73
CA ASN A 55 0.88 -8.36 2.91
C ASN A 55 0.81 -9.18 1.61
N LEU A 56 0.56 -8.53 0.46
CA LEU A 56 0.56 -9.14 -0.87
C LEU A 56 1.95 -9.66 -1.25
N ASN A 57 3.01 -8.89 -0.97
CA ASN A 57 4.39 -9.32 -1.14
C ASN A 57 4.72 -10.55 -0.29
N ARG A 58 4.32 -10.52 0.99
CA ARG A 58 4.59 -11.62 1.95
C ARG A 58 3.88 -12.91 1.57
N LYS A 59 2.68 -12.83 1.00
CA LYS A 59 1.95 -13.99 0.46
C LYS A 59 2.46 -14.44 -0.92
N GLY A 60 3.44 -13.74 -1.50
CA GLY A 60 3.99 -14.06 -2.82
C GLY A 60 3.04 -13.75 -3.98
N VAL A 61 1.98 -12.97 -3.74
CA VAL A 61 1.05 -12.53 -4.80
C VAL A 61 1.71 -11.52 -5.71
N LEU A 62 2.56 -10.66 -5.14
CA LEU A 62 3.35 -9.68 -5.86
C LEU A 62 4.83 -9.91 -5.58
N ASN A 63 5.66 -9.71 -6.61
CA ASN A 63 7.10 -9.70 -6.47
C ASN A 63 7.62 -8.30 -6.10
N LYS A 64 8.91 -8.21 -5.75
CA LYS A 64 9.54 -6.95 -5.32
C LYS A 64 9.43 -5.82 -6.35
N ALA A 65 9.56 -6.13 -7.64
CA ALA A 65 9.49 -5.12 -8.70
C ALA A 65 8.06 -4.56 -8.85
N GLU A 66 7.06 -5.44 -8.82
CA GLU A 66 5.64 -5.06 -8.87
C GLU A 66 5.25 -4.22 -7.66
N ILE A 67 5.70 -4.60 -6.46
CA ILE A 67 5.50 -3.82 -5.24
C ILE A 67 6.11 -2.44 -5.36
N MET A 68 7.36 -2.33 -5.83
CA MET A 68 8.01 -1.03 -5.97
C MET A 68 7.30 -0.14 -6.99
N ALA A 69 6.83 -0.70 -8.10
CA ALA A 69 6.04 0.04 -9.09
C ALA A 69 4.71 0.55 -8.49
N LEU A 70 3.95 -0.32 -7.81
CA LEU A 70 2.68 0.06 -7.19
C LEU A 70 2.86 1.06 -6.04
N GLN A 71 3.88 0.88 -5.20
CA GLN A 71 4.22 1.81 -4.13
C GLN A 71 4.56 3.20 -4.69
N GLY A 72 5.39 3.25 -5.75
CA GLY A 72 5.74 4.50 -6.42
C GLY A 72 4.52 5.23 -6.97
N SER A 73 3.66 4.52 -7.70
CA SER A 73 2.42 5.07 -8.26
C SER A 73 1.45 5.54 -7.16
N TYR A 74 1.32 4.77 -6.08
CA TYR A 74 0.44 5.13 -4.96
C TYR A 74 0.94 6.37 -4.20
N LEU A 75 2.25 6.54 -4.04
CA LEU A 75 2.82 7.75 -3.45
C LEU A 75 2.52 8.99 -4.29
N GLN A 76 2.51 8.87 -5.63
CA GLN A 76 2.10 9.97 -6.50
C GLN A 76 0.60 10.26 -6.34
N GLU A 77 -0.25 9.22 -6.35
CA GLU A 77 -1.69 9.36 -6.10
C GLU A 77 -1.97 10.11 -4.78
N LYS A 78 -1.33 9.70 -3.68
CA LYS A 78 -1.42 10.39 -2.38
C LYS A 78 -1.04 11.86 -2.46
N ARG A 79 0.05 12.19 -3.16
CA ARG A 79 0.51 13.57 -3.32
C ARG A 79 -0.51 14.41 -4.10
N HIS A 80 -1.10 13.86 -5.15
CA HIS A 80 -2.13 14.54 -5.92
C HIS A 80 -3.41 14.75 -5.11
N SER A 81 -3.88 13.75 -4.38
CA SER A 81 -5.04 13.89 -3.49
C SER A 81 -4.82 14.95 -2.41
N LYS A 82 -3.65 14.96 -1.77
CA LYS A 82 -3.31 15.99 -0.76
C LYS A 82 -3.33 17.40 -1.33
N LYS A 83 -2.81 17.61 -2.55
CA LYS A 83 -2.83 18.92 -3.22
C LYS A 83 -4.24 19.42 -3.51
N GLN A 84 -5.16 18.53 -3.88
CA GLN A 84 -6.55 18.90 -4.15
C GLN A 84 -7.32 19.29 -2.86
N LEU A 85 -6.98 18.69 -1.72
CA LEU A 85 -7.59 19.01 -0.43
C LEU A 85 -7.09 20.33 0.19
N SER A 86 -5.95 20.84 -0.29
CA SER A 86 -5.34 22.09 0.19
C SER A 86 -5.60 23.31 -0.71
N ALA A 87 -6.38 23.15 -1.78
CA ALA A 87 -6.74 24.18 -2.75
C ALA A 87 -8.19 24.65 -2.54
#